data_AF-A0A0B2NPR9-F1
#
_entry.id   AF-A0A0B2NPR9-F1
#
_cell.length_a   1.000
_cell.length_b   1.000
_cell.length_c   1.000
_cell.angle_alpha   90.00
_cell.angle_beta   90.00
_cell.angle_gamma   90.00
#
_symmetry.space_group_name_H-M   'P 1'
#
loop_
_entity.id
_entity.type
_entity.pdbx_description
1 polymer ?
#
loop_
_entity_poly.entity_id
_entity_poly.type
_entity_poly.pdbx_seq_one_letter_code
_entity_poly.pdbx_strand_id
1 'polypeptide(L)'
;MELRGNVIEGDDTADFEVLCKLRIPSKAAVFVWRLLRDRLPTKLNLRRRNVKINDLHCPFCRRSEEDAAHLFFHCSRITPIWGKLCLG
;
A
#
# COMPACT_ATOMS: atom_id res chain seq x y z
N MET A 1 14.27 9.51 15.88
CA MET A 1 13.19 10.50 15.71
C MET A 1 11.96 9.72 15.25
N GLU A 2 11.19 9.25 16.23
CA GLU A 2 10.00 8.44 15.99
C GLU A 2 8.89 9.34 15.45
N LEU A 3 8.65 9.29 14.15
CA LEU A 3 7.37 9.76 13.62
C LEU A 3 6.36 8.65 13.91
N ARG A 4 5.83 8.63 15.13
CA ARG A 4 4.54 7.99 15.42
C ARG A 4 3.52 8.76 14.57
N GLY A 5 3.32 8.30 13.33
CA GLY A 5 2.21 8.76 12.52
C GLY A 5 0.95 8.45 13.31
N ASN A 6 0.20 9.49 13.67
CA ASN A 6 -1.13 9.35 14.24
C ASN A 6 -1.91 8.44 13.29
N VAL A 7 -2.21 7.22 13.73
CA VAL A 7 -3.20 6.39 13.06
C VAL A 7 -4.48 7.20 13.15
N ILE A 8 -5.01 7.61 12.01
CA ILE A 8 -6.36 8.16 11.92
C ILE A 8 -7.26 7.02 12.39
N GLU A 9 -7.69 7.04 13.66
CA GLU A 9 -8.74 6.17 14.18
C GLU A 9 -10.08 6.68 13.60
N GLY A 10 -10.27 6.44 12.31
CA GLY A 10 -11.56 6.54 11.64
C GLY A 10 -12.38 5.27 11.89
N ASP A 11 -13.70 5.39 11.81
CA ASP A 11 -14.59 4.22 11.81
C ASP A 11 -14.32 3.38 10.55
N ASP A 12 -13.61 2.27 10.74
CA ASP A 12 -13.24 1.29 9.71
C ASP A 12 -14.38 0.91 8.76
N THR A 13 -15.58 0.88 9.31
CA THR A 13 -16.82 0.45 8.64
C THR A 13 -17.33 1.54 7.70
N ALA A 14 -17.41 2.78 8.18
CA ALA A 14 -17.81 3.93 7.39
C ALA A 14 -16.84 4.22 6.23
N ASP A 15 -15.53 4.13 6.48
CA ASP A 15 -14.50 4.34 5.44
C ASP A 15 -14.63 3.32 4.30
N PHE A 16 -14.88 2.05 4.65
CA PHE A 16 -15.07 1.01 3.65
C PHE A 16 -16.39 1.16 2.88
N GLU A 17 -17.45 1.62 3.54
CA GLU A 17 -18.75 1.86 2.92
C GLU A 17 -18.64 2.94 1.83
N VAL A 18 -17.91 4.02 2.09
CA VAL A 18 -17.65 5.08 1.10
C VAL A 18 -16.94 4.50 -0.12
N LEU A 19 -15.89 3.70 0.08
CA LEU A 19 -15.14 3.08 -1.01
C LEU A 19 -15.99 2.11 -1.83
N CYS A 20 -16.89 1.35 -1.20
CA CYS A 20 -17.80 0.43 -1.87
C CYS A 20 -18.86 1.14 -2.74
N LYS A 21 -19.19 2.40 -2.43
CA LYS A 21 -20.14 3.22 -3.21
C LYS A 21 -19.51 3.87 -4.44
N LEU A 22 -18.18 3.86 -4.57
CA LEU A 22 -17.51 4.36 -5.76
C LEU A 22 -17.79 3.45 -6.96
N ARG A 23 -17.82 4.03 -8.17
CA ARG A 23 -17.98 3.29 -9.43
C ARG A 23 -16.67 2.57 -9.83
N ILE A 24 -16.16 1.72 -8.95
CA ILE A 24 -14.94 0.93 -9.14
C ILE A 24 -15.22 -0.54 -8.87
N PRO A 25 -14.41 -1.47 -9.40
CA PRO A 25 -14.52 -2.88 -9.05
C PRO A 25 -14.36 -3.09 -7.53
N SER A 26 -15.13 -3.98 -6.92
CA SER A 26 -15.06 -4.23 -5.46
C SER A 26 -13.65 -4.62 -4.99
N LYS A 27 -12.87 -5.29 -5.85
CA LYS A 27 -11.46 -5.61 -5.58
C LYS A 27 -10.59 -4.35 -5.43
N ALA A 28 -10.86 -3.31 -6.22
CA ALA A 28 -10.17 -2.03 -6.11
C ALA A 28 -10.57 -1.31 -4.81
N ALA A 29 -11.84 -1.35 -4.41
CA ALA A 29 -12.29 -0.80 -3.12
C ALA A 29 -11.57 -1.45 -1.94
N VAL A 30 -11.50 -2.79 -1.90
CA VAL A 30 -10.76 -3.55 -0.88
C VAL A 30 -9.27 -3.21 -0.89
N PHE A 31 -8.68 -3.06 -2.08
CA PHE A 31 -7.28 -2.67 -2.22
C PHE A 31 -7.02 -1.28 -1.64
N VAL A 32 -7.81 -0.27 -2.00
CA VAL A 32 -7.68 1.11 -1.49
C VAL A 32 -7.89 1.15 0.01
N TRP A 33 -8.89 0.45 0.54
CA TRP A 33 -9.13 0.37 1.98
C TRP A 33 -7.92 -0.22 2.72
N ARG A 34 -7.32 -1.30 2.20
CA ARG A 34 -6.09 -1.86 2.79
C ARG A 34 -4.90 -0.93 2.66
N LEU A 35 -4.78 -0.18 1.55
CA LEU A 35 -3.70 0.76 1.31
C LEU A 35 -3.75 1.93 2.30
N LEU A 36 -4.90 2.57 2.45
CA LEU A 36 -5.10 3.72 3.34
C LEU A 36 -4.80 3.40 4.82
N ARG A 37 -4.94 2.12 5.19
CA ARG A 37 -4.74 1.64 6.56
C ARG A 37 -3.40 0.97 6.80
N ASP A 38 -2.49 1.05 5.82
CA ASP A 38 -1.20 0.36 5.85
C ASP A 38 -1.32 -1.15 6.17
N ARG A 39 -2.35 -1.79 5.58
CA ARG A 39 -2.70 -3.19 5.80
C ARG A 39 -2.31 -4.10 4.64
N LEU A 40 -1.73 -3.56 3.58
CA LEU A 40 -1.22 -4.35 2.46
C LEU A 40 -0.10 -5.29 2.92
N PRO A 41 0.03 -6.49 2.32
CA PRO A 41 1.01 -7.50 2.70
C PRO A 41 2.42 -7.16 2.16
N THR A 42 2.89 -5.94 2.38
CA THR A 42 4.27 -5.53 2.04
C THR A 42 5.25 -6.20 2.99
N LYS A 43 6.51 -6.38 2.59
CA LYS A 43 7.53 -6.99 3.48
C LYS A 43 7.67 -6.24 4.80
N LEU A 44 7.56 -4.91 4.79
CA LEU A 44 7.57 -4.12 6.02
C LEU A 44 6.36 -4.39 6.92
N ASN A 45 5.16 -4.50 6.36
CA ASN A 45 3.96 -4.83 7.14
C ASN A 45 3.96 -6.27 7.64
N LEU A 46 4.49 -7.21 6.86
CA LEU A 46 4.68 -8.60 7.30
C LEU A 46 5.67 -8.68 8.46
N ARG A 47 6.81 -7.97 8.38
CA ARG A 47 7.79 -7.87 9.48
C ARG A 47 7.17 -7.28 10.75
N ARG A 48 6.37 -6.21 10.62
CA ARG A 48 5.64 -5.61 11.76
C ARG A 48 4.64 -6.57 12.42
N ARG A 49 4.15 -7.57 11.68
CA ARG A 49 3.28 -8.65 12.19
C ARG A 49 4.06 -9.90 12.59
N ASN A 50 5.34 -9.76 12.90
CA ASN A 50 6.23 -10.83 13.36
C ASN A 50 6.44 -11.97 12.35
N VAL A 51 6.14 -11.75 11.06
CA VAL A 51 6.52 -12.70 10.00
C VAL A 51 8.02 -12.55 9.75
N LYS A 52 8.76 -13.66 9.81
CA LYS A 52 10.21 -13.66 9.58
C LYS A 52 10.51 -13.40 8.10
N ILE A 53 10.98 -12.20 7.79
CA ILE A 53 11.42 -11.77 6.47
C ILE A 53 12.91 -11.42 6.54
N ASN A 54 13.76 -12.15 5.82
CA ASN A 54 15.21 -11.95 5.84
C ASN A 54 15.67 -10.79 4.94
N ASP A 55 14.97 -10.57 3.82
CA ASP A 55 15.26 -9.48 2.88
C ASP A 55 14.02 -8.60 2.69
N LEU A 56 14.15 -7.34 3.09
CA LEU A 56 13.09 -6.35 3.07
C LEU A 56 13.08 -5.51 1.80
N HIS A 57 14.08 -5.65 0.94
CA HIS A 57 14.16 -4.82 -0.26
C HIS A 57 13.00 -5.09 -1.20
N CYS A 58 12.55 -4.03 -1.86
CA CYS A 58 11.54 -4.08 -2.90
C CYS A 58 11.90 -5.14 -3.96
N PRO A 59 10.98 -6.05 -4.30
CA PRO A 59 11.25 -7.16 -5.23
C PRO A 59 11.55 -6.67 -6.65
N PHE A 60 11.12 -5.45 -6.99
CA PHE A 60 11.28 -4.87 -8.32
C PHE A 60 12.60 -4.13 -8.50
N CYS A 61 12.91 -3.17 -7.60
CA CYS A 61 14.10 -2.33 -7.75
C CYS A 61 15.30 -2.83 -6.95
N ARG A 62 15.08 -3.61 -5.88
CA ARG A 62 16.09 -4.08 -4.92
C ARG A 62 16.96 -2.98 -4.29
N ARG A 63 16.48 -1.73 -4.23
CA ARG A 63 17.25 -0.56 -3.75
C ARG A 63 16.74 0.07 -2.45
N SER A 64 15.48 -0.17 -2.10
CA SER A 64 14.83 0.39 -0.92
C SER A 64 13.94 -0.66 -0.29
N GLU A 65 13.60 -0.54 0.99
CA GLU A 65 12.66 -1.45 1.65
C GLU A 65 11.26 -1.39 0.99
N GLU A 66 10.52 -2.50 1.05
CA GLU A 66 9.17 -2.61 0.51
C GLU A 66 8.12 -2.15 1.53
N ASP A 67 7.75 -0.88 1.47
CA ASP A 67 6.46 -0.36 1.96
C ASP A 67 5.52 -0.03 0.79
N ALA A 68 4.29 0.37 1.11
CA ALA A 68 3.30 0.70 0.09
C ALA A 68 3.69 1.96 -0.72
N ALA A 69 4.25 2.98 -0.07
CA ALA A 69 4.64 4.22 -0.74
C ALA A 69 5.72 3.96 -1.81
N HIS A 70 6.76 3.22 -1.45
CA HIS A 70 7.77 2.78 -2.38
C HIS A 70 7.19 1.89 -3.47
N LEU A 71 6.43 0.85 -3.10
CA LEU A 71 5.89 -0.13 -4.04
C LEU A 71 5.05 0.52 -5.15
N PHE A 72 4.17 1.46 -4.79
CA PHE A 72 3.24 2.06 -5.75
C PHE A 72 3.72 3.39 -6.31
N PHE A 73 4.49 4.22 -5.60
CA PHE A 73 4.75 5.60 -6.06
C PHE A 73 6.23 5.91 -6.30
N HIS A 74 7.17 5.32 -5.56
CA HIS A 74 8.59 5.68 -5.63
C HIS A 74 9.49 4.64 -6.30
N CYS A 75 9.00 3.42 -6.52
CA CYS A 75 9.80 2.38 -7.14
C CYS A 75 10.09 2.71 -8.60
N SER A 76 11.37 2.89 -8.93
CA SER A 76 11.83 3.22 -10.29
C SER A 76 11.41 2.23 -11.38
N ARG A 77 11.00 1.02 -11.01
CA ARG A 77 10.48 0.00 -11.93
C ARG A 77 8.95 0.05 -12.09
N ILE A 78 8.22 0.52 -11.08
CA ILE A 78 6.75 0.57 -11.09
C ILE A 78 6.25 1.94 -11.54
N THR A 79 6.87 3.04 -11.11
CA THR A 79 6.42 4.40 -11.44
C THR A 79 6.19 4.62 -12.95
N PRO A 80 7.05 4.14 -13.87
CA PRO A 80 6.82 4.30 -15.31
C PRO A 80 5.59 3.55 -15.86
N ILE A 81 5.07 2.55 -15.15
CA ILE A 81 3.93 1.73 -15.57
C ILE A 81 2.64 2.53 -15.46
N TRP A 82 2.49 3.37 -14.43
CA TRP A 82 1.28 4.20 -14.26
C TRP A 82 1.05 5.14 -15.43
N GLY A 83 2.13 5.78 -15.92
CA GLY A 83 2.04 6.65 -17.09
C GLY A 83 1.52 5.91 -18.33
N LYS A 84 1.86 4.63 -18.49
CA LYS A 84 1.37 3.80 -19.61
C LYS A 84 -0.09 3.38 -19.43
N LEU A 85 -0.54 3.15 -18.19
CA LEU A 85 -1.91 2.75 -17.89
C LEU A 85 -2.90 3.92 -17.97
N CYS A 86 -2.47 5.15 -17.66
CA CYS A 86 -3.30 6.35 -17.75
C CYS A 86 -3.42 6.94 -19.17
N LEU A 87 -2.61 6.45 -20.12
CA LEU A 87 -2.61 6.88 -21.53
C LEU A 87 -3.29 5.86 -22.47
N GLY A 88 -4.08 4.94 -21.92
CA GLY A 88 -4.84 3.92 -22.66
C GLY A 88 -6.35 4.15 -22.60
#